data_AF-A0AAJ1WBF7-F1
#
_entry.id   AF-A0AAJ1WBF7-F1
#
_cell.length_a   1.000
_cell.length_b   1.000
_cell.length_c   1.000
_cell.angle_alpha   90.00
_cell.angle_beta   90.00
_cell.angle_gamma   90.00
#
_symmetry.space_group_name_H-M   'P 1'
#
loop_
_entity.id
_entity.type
_entity.pdbx_description
1 polymer ?
#
loop_
_entity_poly.entity_id
_entity_poly.type
_entity_poly.pdbx_seq_one_letter_code
_entity_poly.pdbx_strand_id
1 'polypeptide(L)'
;DFIDDLSGQLLDILKDLQDDKDSFSILGISYEEKAFYDILVKVRDEHKFEYVDEKCLDLAKAIKELVDEKAQYADWSSRDDIKNQLNMDLTVLLYENGYPPEWDEEVFEKVMEQAENFKKYS
;
A
#
# COMPACT_ATOMS: atom_id res chain seq x y z
N ASP A 1 -3.92 -10.70 36.78
CA ASP A 1 -4.94 -11.28 35.88
C ASP A 1 -5.39 -10.35 34.76
N PHE A 2 -6.08 -9.22 34.97
CA PHE A 2 -6.45 -8.34 33.83
C PHE A 2 -5.26 -7.57 33.20
N ILE A 3 -4.26 -7.20 34.00
CA ILE A 3 -3.09 -6.44 33.54
C ILE A 3 -2.07 -7.35 32.81
N ASP A 4 -1.95 -8.62 33.21
CA ASP A 4 -1.02 -9.58 32.60
C ASP A 4 -1.47 -9.97 31.18
N ASP A 5 -2.78 -10.14 30.96
CA ASP A 5 -3.35 -10.48 29.66
C ASP A 5 -3.18 -9.33 28.63
N LEU A 6 -3.37 -8.09 29.06
CA LEU A 6 -3.13 -6.90 28.23
C LEU A 6 -1.64 -6.73 27.87
N SER A 7 -0.74 -7.05 28.81
CA SER A 7 0.71 -7.00 28.57
C SER A 7 1.18 -8.07 27.60
N GLY A 8 0.56 -9.26 27.63
CA GLY A 8 0.83 -10.34 26.68
C GLY A 8 0.39 -9.99 25.26
N GLN A 9 -0.85 -9.50 25.13
CA GLN A 9 -1.37 -9.04 23.83
C GLN A 9 -0.55 -7.88 23.26
N LEU A 10 -0.07 -6.96 24.10
CA LEU A 10 0.80 -5.86 23.65
C LEU A 10 2.18 -6.36 23.22
N LEU A 11 2.74 -7.35 23.93
CA LEU A 11 4.01 -7.97 23.55
C LEU A 11 3.89 -8.77 22.25
N ASP A 12 2.78 -9.47 22.04
CA ASP A 12 2.52 -10.19 20.79
C ASP A 12 2.36 -9.20 19.63
N ILE A 13 1.61 -8.11 19.80
CA ILE A 13 1.53 -7.03 18.80
C ILE A 13 2.90 -6.42 18.51
N LEU A 14 3.72 -6.15 19.54
CA LEU A 14 5.07 -5.61 19.37
C LEU A 14 6.00 -6.57 18.65
N LYS A 15 5.83 -7.88 18.87
CA LYS A 15 6.63 -8.93 18.27
C LYS A 15 6.20 -9.19 16.83
N ASP A 16 4.90 -9.21 16.56
CA ASP A 16 4.36 -9.24 15.20
C ASP A 16 4.83 -8.02 14.42
N LEU A 17 4.82 -6.81 15.01
CA LEU A 17 5.36 -5.60 14.38
C LEU A 17 6.89 -5.67 14.13
N GLN A 18 7.63 -6.35 14.99
CA GLN A 18 9.08 -6.51 14.85
C GLN A 18 9.43 -7.60 13.82
N ASP A 19 8.75 -8.73 13.85
CA ASP A 19 8.91 -9.84 12.90
C ASP A 19 8.45 -9.41 11.50
N ASP A 20 7.40 -8.59 11.43
CA ASP A 20 7.06 -7.80 10.25
C ASP A 20 8.28 -7.01 9.81
N LYS A 21 8.76 -6.05 10.61
CA LYS A 21 9.86 -5.16 10.23
C LYS A 21 11.13 -5.90 9.77
N ASP A 22 11.47 -7.02 10.40
CA ASP A 22 12.64 -7.83 10.06
C ASP A 22 12.42 -8.66 8.78
N SER A 23 11.23 -9.18 8.52
CA SER A 23 10.88 -9.83 7.23
C SER A 23 10.82 -8.84 6.06
N PHE A 24 10.45 -7.58 6.30
CA PHE A 24 10.47 -6.52 5.27
C PHE A 24 11.87 -6.05 4.90
N SER A 25 12.81 -6.00 5.86
CA SER A 25 14.21 -5.72 5.55
C SER A 25 14.86 -6.83 4.70
N ILE A 26 14.31 -8.05 4.73
CA ILE A 26 14.76 -9.19 3.94
C ILE A 26 14.21 -9.12 2.50
N LEU A 27 13.00 -8.57 2.31
CA LEU A 27 12.39 -8.34 0.99
C LEU A 27 12.98 -7.14 0.23
N GLY A 28 13.75 -6.29 0.92
CA GLY A 28 14.43 -5.14 0.32
C GLY A 28 13.49 -4.03 -0.16
N ILE A 29 12.30 -3.92 0.45
CA ILE A 29 11.28 -2.92 0.10
C ILE A 29 11.17 -1.80 1.15
N SER A 30 10.80 -0.60 0.71
CA SER A 30 10.58 0.55 1.59
C SER A 30 9.27 0.41 2.40
N TYR A 31 9.11 1.24 3.42
CA TYR A 31 7.88 1.26 4.22
C TYR A 31 6.66 1.64 3.36
N GLU A 32 6.84 2.56 2.42
CA GLU A 32 5.80 2.98 1.47
C GLU A 32 5.43 1.83 0.52
N GLU A 33 6.43 1.11 -0.02
CA GLU A 33 6.20 -0.06 -0.88
C GLU A 33 5.44 -1.16 -0.14
N LYS A 34 5.75 -1.40 1.15
CA LYS A 34 4.98 -2.33 1.98
C LYS A 34 3.52 -1.89 2.10
N ALA A 35 3.25 -0.62 2.38
CA ALA A 35 1.87 -0.16 2.55
C ALA A 35 1.03 -0.37 1.29
N PHE A 36 1.60 -0.15 0.10
CA PHE A 36 0.93 -0.44 -1.17
C PHE A 36 0.77 -1.94 -1.42
N TYR A 37 1.76 -2.76 -1.05
CA TYR A 37 1.64 -4.21 -1.10
C TYR A 37 0.48 -4.72 -0.22
N ASP A 38 0.40 -4.23 1.02
CA ASP A 38 -0.65 -4.60 1.96
C ASP A 38 -2.04 -4.22 1.44
N ILE A 39 -2.16 -3.08 0.73
CA ILE A 39 -3.40 -2.69 0.05
C ILE A 39 -3.80 -3.73 -1.00
N LEU A 40 -2.88 -4.11 -1.89
CA LEU A 40 -3.14 -5.06 -2.97
C LEU A 40 -3.52 -6.44 -2.41
N VAL A 41 -2.78 -6.94 -1.43
CA VAL A 41 -3.05 -8.21 -0.76
C VAL A 41 -4.40 -8.18 -0.04
N LYS A 42 -4.71 -7.09 0.67
CA LYS A 42 -5.97 -6.95 1.38
C LYS A 42 -7.17 -6.97 0.44
N VAL A 43 -7.13 -6.19 -0.63
CA VAL A 43 -8.20 -6.15 -1.65
C VAL A 43 -8.34 -7.51 -2.33
N ARG A 44 -7.22 -8.17 -2.66
CA ARG A 44 -7.21 -9.55 -3.17
C ARG A 44 -7.90 -10.53 -2.24
N ASP A 45 -7.53 -10.54 -0.97
CA ASP A 45 -8.01 -11.53 0.01
C ASP A 45 -9.46 -11.25 0.41
N GLU A 46 -9.86 -9.98 0.50
CA GLU A 46 -11.25 -9.55 0.76
C GLU A 46 -12.18 -10.00 -0.36
N HIS A 47 -11.77 -9.83 -1.63
CA HIS A 47 -12.59 -10.16 -2.80
C HIS A 47 -12.33 -11.55 -3.39
N LYS A 48 -11.36 -12.29 -2.83
CA LYS A 48 -11.05 -13.69 -3.12
C LYS A 48 -10.74 -13.99 -4.59
N PHE A 49 -10.01 -13.10 -5.25
CA PHE A 49 -9.48 -13.38 -6.59
C PHE A 49 -8.03 -13.88 -6.53
N GLU A 50 -7.63 -14.63 -7.55
CA GLU A 50 -6.28 -15.17 -7.61
C GLU A 50 -5.31 -14.12 -8.16
N TYR A 51 -4.33 -13.76 -7.34
CA TYR A 51 -3.21 -12.90 -7.75
C TYR A 51 -2.00 -13.21 -6.87
N VAL A 52 -0.88 -13.60 -7.49
CA VAL A 52 0.29 -14.12 -6.75
C VAL A 52 1.04 -13.02 -5.99
N ASP A 53 1.57 -13.35 -4.80
CA ASP A 53 2.27 -12.40 -3.93
C ASP A 53 3.45 -11.69 -4.63
N GLU A 54 4.21 -12.41 -5.45
CA GLU A 54 5.32 -11.83 -6.23
C GLU A 54 4.86 -10.70 -7.15
N LYS A 55 3.68 -10.84 -7.76
CA LYS A 55 3.10 -9.78 -8.60
C LYS A 55 2.57 -8.61 -7.78
N CYS A 56 1.99 -8.86 -6.59
CA CYS A 56 1.64 -7.78 -5.67
C CYS A 56 2.88 -6.96 -5.30
N LEU A 57 4.02 -7.61 -5.09
CA LEU A 57 5.27 -6.96 -4.73
C LEU A 57 5.80 -6.08 -5.86
N ASP A 58 5.85 -6.59 -7.09
CA ASP A 58 6.30 -5.83 -8.25
C ASP A 58 5.36 -4.64 -8.53
N LEU A 59 4.05 -4.87 -8.41
CA LEU A 59 3.04 -3.84 -8.59
C LEU A 59 3.13 -2.75 -7.51
N ALA A 60 3.35 -3.12 -6.25
CA ALA A 60 3.52 -2.16 -5.16
C ALA A 60 4.73 -1.22 -5.38
N LYS A 61 5.84 -1.75 -5.90
CA LYS A 61 7.02 -0.93 -6.28
C LYS A 61 6.69 0.04 -7.39
N ALA A 62 5.98 -0.42 -8.43
CA ALA A 62 5.56 0.44 -9.53
C ALA A 62 4.57 1.52 -9.09
N ILE A 63 3.63 1.20 -8.19
CA ILE A 63 2.72 2.18 -7.56
C ILE A 63 3.52 3.23 -6.80
N LYS A 64 4.54 2.82 -6.04
CA LYS A 64 5.39 3.75 -5.31
C LYS A 64 6.12 4.72 -6.24
N GLU A 65 6.70 4.24 -7.33
CA GLU A 65 7.34 5.11 -8.33
C GLU A 65 6.33 6.13 -8.92
N LEU A 66 5.13 5.67 -9.23
CA LEU A 66 4.06 6.52 -9.77
C LEU A 66 3.64 7.61 -8.77
N VAL A 67 3.46 7.25 -7.50
CA VAL A 67 3.11 8.18 -6.42
C VAL A 67 4.25 9.17 -6.18
N ASP A 68 5.50 8.73 -6.11
CA ASP A 68 6.67 9.60 -5.91
C ASP A 68 6.80 10.66 -7.02
N GLU A 69 6.54 10.27 -8.27
CA GLU A 69 6.54 11.19 -9.40
C GLU A 69 5.49 12.30 -9.21
N LYS A 70 4.30 12.01 -8.67
CA LYS A 70 3.30 13.06 -8.43
C LYS A 70 3.52 13.79 -7.11
N ALA A 71 4.10 13.13 -6.12
CA ALA A 71 4.38 13.70 -4.80
C ALA A 71 5.40 14.85 -4.84
N GLN A 72 6.20 14.95 -5.90
CA GLN A 72 7.13 16.07 -6.11
C GLN A 72 6.44 17.44 -6.17
N TYR A 73 5.14 17.50 -6.49
CA TYR A 73 4.38 18.75 -6.51
C TYR A 73 3.82 19.06 -5.12
N ALA A 74 4.14 20.25 -4.59
CA ALA A 74 3.79 20.66 -3.22
C ALA A 74 2.28 20.56 -2.87
N ASP A 75 1.39 20.65 -3.87
CA ASP A 75 -0.08 20.62 -3.68
C ASP A 75 -0.75 19.50 -4.50
N TRP A 76 -0.01 18.45 -4.85
CA TRP A 76 -0.50 17.39 -5.74
C TRP A 76 -1.84 16.78 -5.28
N SER A 77 -2.03 16.61 -3.98
CA SER A 77 -3.21 16.00 -3.36
C SER A 77 -4.41 16.94 -3.22
N SER A 78 -4.29 18.22 -3.57
CA SER A 78 -5.46 19.14 -3.66
C SER A 78 -5.84 19.45 -5.11
N ARG A 79 -5.10 18.90 -6.06
CA ARG A 79 -5.25 19.17 -7.50
C ARG A 79 -5.95 18.03 -8.22
N ASP A 80 -7.19 18.28 -8.62
CA ASP A 80 -8.02 17.29 -9.34
C ASP A 80 -7.37 16.82 -10.65
N ASP A 81 -6.67 17.70 -11.37
CA ASP A 81 -5.99 17.32 -12.61
C ASP A 81 -4.85 16.31 -12.37
N ILE A 82 -4.09 16.48 -11.29
CA ILE A 82 -3.03 15.53 -10.90
C ILE A 82 -3.63 14.23 -10.37
N LYS A 83 -4.69 14.29 -9.56
CA LYS A 83 -5.39 13.10 -9.06
C LYS A 83 -5.99 12.27 -10.19
N ASN A 84 -6.63 12.92 -11.15
CA ASN A 84 -7.23 12.24 -12.30
C ASN A 84 -6.17 11.58 -13.17
N GLN A 85 -5.02 12.25 -13.37
CA GLN A 85 -3.90 11.64 -14.09
C GLN A 85 -3.34 10.44 -13.33
N LEU A 86 -3.13 10.55 -12.02
CA LEU A 86 -2.64 9.46 -11.18
C LEU A 86 -3.62 8.27 -11.18
N ASN A 87 -4.92 8.53 -11.13
CA ASN A 87 -5.94 7.49 -11.21
C ASN A 87 -5.84 6.75 -12.55
N MET A 88 -5.77 7.48 -13.66
CA MET A 88 -5.64 6.88 -14.99
C MET A 88 -4.34 6.07 -15.12
N ASP A 89 -3.21 6.62 -14.68
CA ASP A 89 -1.92 5.94 -14.72
C ASP A 89 -1.94 4.66 -13.85
N LEU A 90 -2.59 4.72 -12.67
CA LEU A 90 -2.76 3.57 -11.79
C LEU A 90 -3.66 2.51 -12.41
N THR A 91 -4.81 2.86 -12.96
CA THR A 91 -5.72 1.96 -13.68
C THR A 91 -4.97 1.22 -14.80
N VAL A 92 -4.19 1.94 -15.61
CA VAL A 92 -3.38 1.33 -16.68
C VAL A 92 -2.36 0.37 -16.09
N LEU A 93 -1.67 0.75 -15.02
CA LEU A 93 -0.67 -0.08 -14.36
C LEU A 93 -1.28 -1.37 -13.79
N LEU A 94 -2.43 -1.28 -13.11
CA LEU A 94 -3.17 -2.43 -12.58
C LEU A 94 -3.57 -3.38 -13.72
N TYR A 95 -4.13 -2.84 -14.80
CA TYR A 95 -4.54 -3.59 -15.97
C TYR A 95 -3.37 -4.31 -16.66
N GLU A 96 -2.24 -3.62 -16.90
CA GLU A 96 -1.05 -4.19 -17.53
C GLU A 96 -0.43 -5.31 -16.70
N ASN A 97 -0.57 -5.24 -15.37
CA ASN A 97 -0.10 -6.28 -14.45
C ASN A 97 -1.14 -7.38 -14.19
N GLY A 98 -2.31 -7.32 -14.85
CA GLY A 98 -3.38 -8.31 -14.76
C GLY A 98 -4.11 -8.33 -13.43
N TYR A 99 -4.07 -7.21 -12.69
CA TYR A 99 -4.90 -7.01 -11.50
C TYR A 99 -6.35 -6.72 -11.95
N PRO A 100 -7.39 -7.25 -11.27
CA PRO A 100 -8.75 -7.11 -11.77
C PRO A 100 -9.23 -5.65 -11.74
N PRO A 101 -9.74 -5.13 -12.88
CA PRO A 101 -10.12 -3.72 -13.00
C PRO A 101 -11.35 -3.34 -12.16
N GLU A 102 -12.14 -4.31 -11.72
CA GLU A 102 -13.30 -4.10 -10.86
C GLU A 102 -12.93 -3.43 -9.52
N TRP A 103 -11.68 -3.55 -9.09
CA TRP A 103 -11.18 -3.06 -7.81
C TRP A 103 -10.26 -1.84 -7.94
N ASP A 104 -10.12 -1.26 -9.14
CA ASP A 104 -9.21 -0.13 -9.40
C ASP A 104 -9.55 1.09 -8.54
N GLU A 105 -10.84 1.42 -8.41
CA GLU A 105 -11.30 2.56 -7.60
C GLU A 105 -10.97 2.36 -6.11
N GLU A 106 -11.18 1.16 -5.58
CA GLU A 106 -10.87 0.84 -4.18
C GLU A 106 -9.36 0.87 -3.91
N VAL A 107 -8.55 0.33 -4.83
CA VAL A 107 -7.09 0.38 -4.72
C VAL A 107 -6.62 1.84 -4.79
N PHE A 108 -7.15 2.63 -5.73
CA PHE A 108 -6.82 4.05 -5.86
C PHE A 108 -7.11 4.83 -4.58
N GLU A 109 -8.30 4.69 -4.00
CA GLU A 109 -8.68 5.40 -2.76
C GLU A 109 -7.71 5.09 -1.61
N LYS A 110 -7.38 3.81 -1.40
CA LYS A 110 -6.46 3.40 -0.33
C LYS A 110 -5.02 3.85 -0.59
N VAL A 111 -4.55 3.78 -1.84
CA VAL A 111 -3.22 4.28 -2.24
C VAL A 111 -3.11 5.78 -1.97
N MET A 112 -4.13 6.54 -2.34
CA MET A 112 -4.20 7.98 -2.09
C MET A 112 -4.17 8.31 -0.60
N GLU A 113 -4.92 7.57 0.22
CA GLU A 113 -4.91 7.74 1.67
C GLU A 113 -3.51 7.51 2.25
N GLN A 114 -2.82 6.44 1.85
CA GLN A 114 -1.46 6.16 2.32
C GLN A 114 -0.47 7.23 1.85
N ALA A 115 -0.53 7.63 0.59
CA ALA A 115 0.34 8.67 0.03
C ALA A 115 0.18 10.02 0.74
N GLU A 116 -1.07 10.43 1.05
CA GLU A 116 -1.34 11.65 1.81
C GLU A 116 -0.84 11.53 3.26
N ASN A 117 -0.96 10.37 3.89
CA ASN A 117 -0.47 10.12 5.24
C ASN A 117 1.06 10.19 5.30
N PHE A 118 1.79 9.64 4.34
CA PHE A 118 3.25 9.76 4.29
C PHE A 118 3.70 11.21 4.22
N LYS A 119 3.01 12.06 3.43
CA LYS A 119 3.33 13.48 3.35
C LYS A 119 3.04 14.25 4.65
N LYS A 120 2.00 13.88 5.39
CA LYS A 120 1.63 14.55 6.65
C LYS A 120 2.63 14.28 7.79
N TYR A 121 3.33 13.15 7.74
CA TYR A 121 4.24 12.69 8.80
C TYR A 121 5.73 12.61 8.37
N SER A 122 6.05 13.07 7.17
CA SER A 122 7.42 13.29 6.65
C SER A 122 7.87 14.72 6.92
#